data_AF-A0ABD5Y474-F1
#
_entry.id   AF-A0ABD5Y474-F1
#
_cell.length_a   1.000
_cell.length_b   1.000
_cell.length_c   1.000
_cell.angle_alpha   90.00
_cell.angle_beta   90.00
_cell.angle_gamma   90.00
#
_symmetry.space_group_name_H-M   'P 1'
#
loop_
_entity.id
_entity.type
_entity.pdbx_description
1 polymer ?
#
loop_
_entity_poly.entity_id
_entity_poly.type
_entity_poly.pdbx_seq_one_letter_code
_entity_poly.pdbx_strand_id
1 'polypeptide(L)' 'MRDLLGDVFAPTRYNVAAAVAVAGLLLVAYVLVPHPYVQYGAWLVIFTVWMVWFVYLGVDRIYGIDS' A
#
# COMPACT_ATOMS: atom_id res chain seq x y z
N MET A 1 -11.47 20.05 -4.77
CA MET A 1 -11.57 18.58 -5.03
C MET A 1 -10.37 18.04 -5.81
N ARG A 2 -9.92 18.70 -6.88
CA ARG A 2 -8.75 18.30 -7.68
C ARG A 2 -7.43 18.39 -6.91
N ASP A 3 -7.24 19.45 -6.12
CA ASP A 3 -6.03 19.67 -5.31
C ASP A 3 -5.90 18.64 -4.16
N LEU A 4 -7.01 18.27 -3.51
CA LEU A 4 -7.02 17.22 -2.47
C LEU A 4 -6.66 15.83 -3.00
N LEU A 5 -7.03 15.50 -4.25
CA LEU A 5 -6.59 14.26 -4.88
C LEU A 5 -5.11 14.36 -5.27
N GLY A 6 -4.67 15.54 -5.70
CA GLY A 6 -3.27 15.83 -5.99
C GLY A 6 -2.33 15.58 -4.81
N ASP A 7 -2.69 16.00 -3.60
CA ASP A 7 -1.89 15.76 -2.39
C ASP A 7 -1.96 14.31 -1.89
N VAL A 8 -3.12 13.65 -2.00
CA VAL A 8 -3.28 12.22 -1.64
C VAL A 8 -2.46 11.30 -2.56
N PHE A 9 -2.44 11.62 -3.86
CA PHE A 9 -1.65 10.88 -4.86
C PHE A 9 -0.27 11.47 -5.08
N ALA A 10 0.10 12.55 -4.37
CA ALA A 10 1.45 13.07 -4.42
C ALA A 10 2.40 11.93 -4.01
N PRO A 11 3.47 11.68 -4.79
CA PRO A 11 4.39 10.60 -4.50
C PRO A 11 5.21 10.96 -3.25
N THR A 12 4.65 10.64 -2.09
CA THR A 12 5.39 10.66 -0.83
C THR A 12 6.38 9.50 -0.84
N ARG A 13 7.47 9.63 -0.09
CA ARG A 13 8.45 8.55 0.12
C ARG A 13 7.79 7.21 0.52
N TYR A 14 6.66 7.27 1.24
CA TYR A 14 5.91 6.11 1.67
C TYR A 14 5.07 5.49 0.56
N ASN A 15 4.45 6.30 -0.30
CA ASN A 15 3.73 5.81 -1.49
C ASN A 15 4.68 5.07 -2.45
N VAL A 16 5.88 5.62 -2.66
CA VAL A 16 6.92 4.97 -3.48
C VAL A 16 7.43 3.69 -2.81
N ALA A 17 7.73 3.73 -1.50
CA ALA A 17 8.17 2.54 -0.78
C ALA A 17 7.12 1.41 -0.80
N ALA A 18 5.83 1.76 -0.67
CA ALA A 18 4.74 0.80 -0.78
C ALA A 18 4.66 0.19 -2.19
N ALA A 19 4.74 1.00 -3.24
CA ALA A 19 4.74 0.51 -4.62
C ALA A 19 5.94 -0.43 -4.90
N VAL A 20 7.13 -0.07 -4.44
CA VAL A 20 8.35 -0.90 -4.57
C VAL A 20 8.21 -2.20 -3.77
N ALA A 21 7.67 -2.15 -2.56
CA ALA A 21 7.43 -3.34 -1.74
C ALA A 21 6.44 -4.30 -2.39
N VAL A 22 5.33 -3.79 -2.94
CA VAL A 22 4.33 -4.59 -3.67
C VAL A 22 4.97 -5.23 -4.90
N ALA A 23 5.70 -4.46 -5.72
CA ALA A 23 6.39 -4.98 -6.89
C ALA A 23 7.41 -6.07 -6.52
N GLY A 24 8.18 -5.87 -5.46
CA GLY A 24 9.14 -6.86 -4.94
C GLY A 24 8.46 -8.14 -4.45
N LEU A 25 7.36 -8.04 -3.71
CA LEU A 25 6.59 -9.19 -3.25
C LEU A 25 6.00 -9.98 -4.43
N LEU A 26 5.49 -9.29 -5.45
CA LEU A 26 4.97 -9.95 -6.65
C LEU A 26 6.09 -10.62 -7.46
N LEU A 27 7.26 -9.98 -7.59
CA LEU A 27 8.43 -10.59 -8.21
C LEU A 27 8.84 -11.88 -7.49
N VAL A 28 8.90 -11.84 -6.15
CA VAL A 28 9.20 -13.03 -5.34
C VAL A 28 8.15 -14.12 -5.56
N ALA A 29 6.86 -13.76 -5.49
CA ALA A 29 5.76 -14.72 -5.50
C ALA A 29 5.45 -15.35 -6.87
N TYR A 30 5.76 -14.65 -7.96
CA TYR A 30 5.41 -15.11 -9.31
C TYR A 30 6.64 -15.46 -10.17
N VAL A 31 7.82 -14.89 -9.88
CA VAL A 31 9.03 -15.13 -10.69
C VAL A 31 10.05 -15.98 -9.94
N LEU A 32 10.39 -15.61 -8.70
CA LEU A 32 11.45 -16.31 -7.96
C LEU A 32 10.96 -17.61 -7.31
N VAL A 33 9.77 -17.59 -6.72
CA VAL A 33 9.18 -18.75 -6.02
C VAL A 33 7.68 -18.85 -6.35
N PRO A 34 7.32 -19.38 -7.54
CA PRO A 34 5.94 -19.47 -8.02
C PRO A 34 5.15 -20.60 -7.33
N HIS A 35 5.06 -20.55 -6.00
CA HIS A 35 4.34 -21.51 -5.17
C HIS A 35 3.02 -20.92 -4.66
N PRO A 36 1.89 -21.65 -4.69
CA PRO A 36 0.58 -21.13 -4.26
C PRO A 36 0.57 -20.53 -2.85
N TYR A 37 1.22 -21.17 -1.88
CA TYR A 37 1.35 -20.61 -0.52
C TYR A 37 2.13 -19.28 -0.46
N VAL A 38 3.15 -19.10 -1.30
CA VAL A 38 3.94 -17.86 -1.34
C VAL A 38 3.12 -16.74 -1.97
N GLN A 39 2.36 -17.04 -3.03
CA GLN A 39 1.43 -16.08 -3.64
C GLN A 39 0.35 -15.64 -2.67
N TYR A 40 -0.27 -16.60 -1.98
CA TYR A 40 -1.29 -16.30 -0.98
C TYR A 40 -0.71 -15.43 0.16
N GLY A 41 0.45 -15.81 0.69
CA GLY A 41 1.15 -15.01 1.71
C GLY A 41 1.50 -13.60 1.24
N ALA A 42 2.02 -13.46 0.02
CA ALA A 42 2.33 -12.14 -0.57
C ALA A 42 1.07 -11.27 -0.68
N TRP A 43 -0.07 -11.83 -1.10
CA TRP A 43 -1.33 -11.11 -1.17
C TRP A 43 -1.85 -10.68 0.20
N LEU A 44 -1.69 -11.50 1.25
CA LEU A 44 -2.04 -11.10 2.62
C LEU A 44 -1.18 -9.92 3.11
N VAL A 45 0.11 -9.91 2.79
CA VAL A 45 1.00 -8.79 3.12
C VAL A 45 0.60 -7.53 2.35
N ILE A 46 0.36 -7.63 1.04
CA ILE A 46 -0.10 -6.50 0.20
C ILE A 46 -1.42 -5.94 0.77
N PHE A 47 -2.37 -6.82 1.11
CA PHE A 47 -3.63 -6.43 1.71
C PHE A 47 -3.44 -5.67 3.03
N THR A 48 -2.49 -6.10 3.87
CA THR A 48 -2.19 -5.44 5.15
C THR A 48 -1.64 -4.03 4.93
N VAL A 49 -0.70 -3.86 3.98
CA VAL A 49 -0.19 -2.52 3.59
C VAL A 49 -1.34 -1.62 3.14
N TRP A 50 -2.27 -2.17 2.36
CA TRP A 50 -3.44 -1.45 1.87
C TRP A 50 -4.39 -1.04 3.01
N MET A 51 -4.63 -1.92 3.99
CA MET A 51 -5.41 -1.61 5.18
C MET A 51 -4.76 -0.51 6.02
N VAL A 52 -3.45 -0.53 6.22
CA VAL A 52 -2.74 0.52 6.96
C VAL A 52 -2.90 1.87 6.26
N TRP A 53 -2.72 1.92 4.94
CA TRP A 53 -2.92 3.15 4.17
C TRP A 53 -4.37 3.65 4.24
N PHE A 54 -5.33 2.74 4.05
CA PHE A 54 -6.77 3.06 4.12
C PHE A 54 -7.16 3.59 5.50
N VAL A 55 -6.66 2.98 6.57
CA VAL A 55 -6.91 3.43 7.94
C VAL A 55 -6.27 4.78 8.18
N TYR A 56 -5.02 5.01 7.75
CA TYR A 56 -4.37 6.31 7.93
C TYR A 56 -5.17 7.44 7.26
N LEU A 57 -5.56 7.23 6.00
CA LEU A 57 -6.32 8.22 5.23
C LEU A 57 -7.76 8.38 5.73
N GLY A 58 -8.38 7.27 6.16
CA GLY A 58 -9.71 7.27 6.74
C GLY A 58 -9.73 7.96 8.10
N VAL A 59 -8.73 7.72 8.95
CA VAL A 59 -8.61 8.35 10.27
C VAL A 59 -8.36 9.84 10.13
N ASP A 60 -7.42 10.23 9.25
CA ASP A 60 -7.12 11.62 8.94
C ASP A 60 -8.39 12.37 8.47
N ARG A 61 -9.13 11.80 7.52
CA ARG A 61 -10.38 12.41 7.01
C ARG A 61 -11.56 12.42 7.97
N ILE A 62 -11.76 11.35 8.75
CA ILE A 62 -12.98 11.18 9.56
C ILE A 62 -12.81 11.85 10.92
N TYR A 63 -11.63 11.74 11.52
CA TYR A 63 -11.38 12.22 12.87
C TYR A 63 -10.66 13.56 12.93
N GLY A 64 -10.16 14.08 11.79
CA GLY A 64 -9.52 15.40 11.73
C GLY A 64 -8.39 15.54 12.74
N ILE A 65 -7.60 14.47 12.92
CA ILE A 65 -6.45 14.46 13.83
C ILE A 65 -5.28 15.13 13.10
N ASP A 66 -5.46 16.39 12.73
CA ASP A 66 -4.35 17.29 12.41
C ASP A 66 -3.60 17.52 13.74
N SER A 67 -2.37 17.00 13.83
CA SER A 67 -1.43 17.30 14.92
C SER A 67 -0.77 18.64 14.73
#